data_AF-A0A163J522-F1
#
_entry.id   AF-A0A163J522-F1
#
_cell.length_a   1.000
_cell.length_b   1.000
_cell.length_c   1.000
_cell.angle_alpha   90.00
_cell.angle_beta   90.00
_cell.angle_gamma   90.00
#
_symmetry.space_group_name_H-M   'P 1'
#
loop_
_entity.id
_entity.type
_entity.pdbx_description
1 polymer ?
#
loop_
_entity_poly.entity_id
_entity_poly.type
_entity_poly.pdbx_seq_one_letter_code
_entity_poly.pdbx_strand_id
1 'polypeptide(L)'
;MISYFDSITRIGSQQYIPSDQDVLRSRVKTIGITETTFVIDNMTYRMFDVGGQRSERKKWIHCFENVTAIIFLVAISEYDQMLAEDSKVNRLQEAMTLFDSICNSKWFTKTSIILFLNKIDLFAEKLPKSPLANCFPDFTGGDKYELACQFLLQRFVALNTRATKQIYTHFTCATDTKQIKFVMAAISDTVAHNALSEVGLL
;
A
#
# COMPACT_ATOMS: atom_id res chain seq x y z
N MET A 1 3.48 4.84 -16.74
CA MET A 1 4.31 4.40 -17.89
C MET A 1 4.70 5.57 -18.80
N ILE A 2 3.96 6.69 -18.76
CA ILE A 2 4.24 7.93 -19.51
C ILE A 2 5.67 8.47 -19.22
N SER A 3 6.16 8.37 -17.98
CA SER A 3 7.46 8.93 -17.55
C SER A 3 8.73 8.45 -18.26
N TYR A 4 8.82 7.22 -18.80
CA TYR A 4 10.09 6.74 -19.36
C TYR A 4 10.30 7.26 -20.79
N PHE A 5 9.25 7.28 -21.58
CA PHE A 5 9.30 7.76 -22.97
C PHE A 5 9.51 9.26 -23.05
N ASP A 6 8.95 10.04 -22.11
CA ASP A 6 9.19 11.48 -22.01
C ASP A 6 10.67 11.82 -21.74
N SER A 7 11.40 10.89 -21.12
CA SER A 7 12.83 11.02 -20.81
C SER A 7 13.71 10.14 -21.71
N ILE A 8 13.21 9.64 -22.85
CA ILE A 8 13.92 8.63 -23.66
C ILE A 8 15.31 9.08 -24.09
N THR A 9 15.48 10.36 -24.44
CA THR A 9 16.78 10.92 -24.84
C THR A 9 17.77 10.93 -23.67
N ARG A 10 17.31 11.26 -22.46
CA ARG A 10 18.14 11.26 -21.25
C ARG A 10 18.54 9.84 -20.86
N ILE A 11 17.59 8.91 -20.88
CA ILE A 11 17.78 7.52 -20.46
C ILE A 11 18.59 6.71 -21.50
N GLY A 12 18.45 7.04 -22.79
CA GLY A 12 19.18 6.40 -23.88
C GLY A 12 20.61 6.92 -24.08
N SER A 13 21.07 7.90 -23.30
CA SER A 13 22.44 8.42 -23.39
C SER A 13 23.47 7.38 -22.96
N GLN A 14 24.63 7.33 -23.63
CA GLN A 14 25.74 6.43 -23.25
C GLN A 14 26.31 6.72 -21.86
N GLN A 15 26.12 7.94 -21.36
CA GLN A 15 26.59 8.37 -20.03
C GLN A 15 25.44 8.42 -19.02
N TYR A 16 24.32 7.74 -19.28
CA TYR A 16 23.17 7.75 -18.40
C TYR A 16 23.52 7.17 -17.02
N ILE A 17 23.24 7.96 -15.98
CA ILE A 17 23.26 7.55 -14.58
C ILE A 17 21.82 7.72 -14.05
N PRO A 18 21.18 6.66 -13.54
CA PRO A 18 19.83 6.75 -12.99
C PRO A 18 19.76 7.75 -11.83
N SER A 19 18.75 8.61 -11.86
CA SER A 19 18.37 9.41 -10.68
C SER A 19 17.58 8.55 -9.70
N ASP A 20 17.47 9.00 -8.44
CA ASP A 20 16.59 8.36 -7.45
C ASP A 20 15.16 8.21 -7.97
N GLN A 21 14.68 9.19 -8.75
CA GLN A 21 13.35 9.15 -9.33
C GLN A 21 13.19 8.05 -10.40
N ASP A 22 14.26 7.75 -11.14
CA ASP A 22 14.29 6.67 -12.13
C ASP A 22 14.28 5.31 -11.43
N VAL A 23 15.03 5.18 -10.32
CA VAL A 23 15.06 3.98 -9.48
C VAL A 23 13.68 3.74 -8.86
N LEU A 24 13.06 4.76 -8.26
CA LEU A 24 11.74 4.67 -7.64
C LEU A 24 10.62 4.33 -8.65
N ARG A 25 10.77 4.71 -9.93
CA ARG A 25 9.82 4.38 -11.00
C ARG A 25 10.12 3.04 -11.67
N SER A 26 11.27 2.44 -11.40
CA SER A 26 11.66 1.16 -11.98
C SER A 26 10.75 0.06 -11.46
N ARG A 27 10.27 -0.80 -12.35
CA ARG A 27 9.37 -1.90 -11.99
C ARG A 27 10.17 -3.20 -11.93
N VAL A 28 10.55 -3.60 -10.72
CA VAL A 28 11.08 -4.92 -10.45
C VAL A 28 10.05 -5.69 -9.61
N LYS A 29 9.70 -6.89 -10.05
CA LYS A 29 8.78 -7.75 -9.30
C LYS A 29 9.54 -8.36 -8.12
N THR A 30 9.10 -8.09 -6.89
CA THR A 30 9.59 -8.80 -5.70
C THR A 30 9.19 -10.28 -5.78
N ILE A 31 10.17 -11.17 -5.63
CA ILE A 31 10.00 -12.62 -5.53
C ILE A 31 10.59 -13.06 -4.19
N GLY A 32 9.83 -13.86 -3.43
CA GLY A 32 10.24 -14.26 -2.10
C GLY A 32 10.04 -13.17 -1.05
N ILE A 33 10.93 -13.17 -0.06
CA ILE A 33 10.92 -12.31 1.12
C ILE A 33 12.30 -11.66 1.22
N THR A 34 12.34 -10.35 1.38
CA THR A 34 13.58 -9.60 1.60
C THR A 34 13.49 -8.89 2.95
N GLU A 35 14.50 -9.06 3.80
CA GLU A 35 14.62 -8.35 5.07
C GLU A 35 15.57 -7.15 4.90
N THR A 36 15.20 -6.01 5.47
CA THR A 36 16.05 -4.83 5.56
C THR A 36 15.97 -4.26 6.97
N THR A 37 17.13 -4.06 7.57
CA THR A 37 17.25 -3.46 8.90
C THR A 37 17.78 -2.05 8.78
N PHE A 38 17.12 -1.10 9.42
CA PHE A 38 17.54 0.29 9.47
C PHE A 38 17.18 0.92 10.80
N VAL A 39 17.82 2.06 11.11
CA VAL A 39 17.59 2.80 12.36
C VAL A 39 16.95 4.13 11.99
N ILE A 40 15.84 4.47 12.65
CA ILE A 40 15.26 5.82 12.64
C ILE A 40 15.27 6.31 14.08
N ASP A 41 15.89 7.47 14.30
CA ASP A 41 16.20 8.01 15.61
C ASP A 41 16.91 6.98 16.50
N ASN A 42 16.27 6.51 17.58
CA ASN A 42 16.82 5.51 18.48
C ASN A 42 16.13 4.14 18.38
N MET A 43 15.30 3.91 17.35
CA MET A 43 14.58 2.66 17.14
C MET A 43 15.15 1.88 15.96
N THR A 44 15.37 0.58 16.17
CA THR A 44 15.78 -0.35 15.11
C THR A 44 14.54 -0.97 14.48
N TYR A 45 14.42 -0.83 13.16
CA TYR A 45 13.33 -1.38 12.36
C TYR A 45 13.84 -2.57 11.57
N ARG A 46 13.07 -3.66 11.61
CA ARG A 46 13.26 -4.83 10.76
C ARG A 46 12.08 -4.91 9.79
N MET A 47 12.30 -4.49 8.55
CA MET A 47 11.27 -4.46 7.52
C MET A 47 11.38 -5.70 6.64
N PHE A 48 10.24 -6.38 6.46
CA PHE A 48 10.11 -7.53 5.56
C PHE A 48 9.30 -7.10 4.34
N ASP A 49 9.94 -7.00 3.17
CA ASP A 49 9.25 -6.85 1.89
C ASP A 49 8.90 -8.23 1.33
N VAL A 50 7.62 -8.43 0.99
CA VAL A 50 7.08 -9.71 0.56
C VAL A 50 6.40 -9.58 -0.79
N GLY A 51 6.64 -10.55 -1.68
CA GLY A 51 5.97 -10.58 -2.98
C GLY A 51 4.44 -10.65 -2.84
N GLY A 52 3.72 -9.70 -3.46
CA GLY A 52 2.25 -9.60 -3.36
C GLY A 52 1.43 -10.52 -4.27
N GLN A 53 2.08 -11.15 -5.24
CA GLN A 53 1.41 -11.99 -6.25
C GLN A 53 0.92 -13.30 -5.65
N ARG A 54 -0.14 -13.88 -6.23
CA ARG A 54 -0.78 -15.10 -5.69
C ARG A 54 0.20 -16.26 -5.49
N SER A 55 1.19 -16.42 -6.38
CA SER A 55 2.23 -17.45 -6.25
C SER A 55 3.18 -17.25 -5.05
N GLU A 56 3.33 -16.01 -4.59
CA GLU A 56 4.27 -15.64 -3.52
C GLU A 56 3.61 -15.70 -2.14
N ARG A 57 2.29 -15.53 -2.05
CA ARG A 57 1.56 -15.42 -0.77
C ARG A 57 1.70 -16.63 0.14
N LYS A 58 1.94 -17.83 -0.40
CA LYS A 58 2.19 -19.04 0.41
C LYS A 58 3.44 -18.88 1.30
N LYS A 59 4.39 -18.05 0.90
CA LYS A 59 5.64 -17.81 1.64
C LYS A 59 5.45 -16.85 2.82
N TRP A 60 4.37 -16.07 2.83
CA TRP A 60 4.15 -15.02 3.84
C TRP A 60 4.11 -15.55 5.27
N ILE A 61 3.69 -16.80 5.47
CA ILE A 61 3.65 -17.44 6.79
C ILE A 61 5.02 -17.41 7.51
N HIS A 62 6.13 -17.34 6.76
CA HIS A 62 7.48 -17.23 7.31
C HIS A 62 7.78 -15.88 7.97
N CYS A 63 6.89 -14.89 7.84
CA CYS A 63 7.02 -13.56 8.42
C CYS A 63 5.95 -13.23 9.46
N PHE A 64 5.09 -14.18 9.85
CA PHE A 64 3.88 -13.89 10.64
C PHE A 64 4.12 -13.82 12.16
N GLU A 65 5.28 -14.26 12.64
CA GLU A 65 5.60 -14.22 14.07
C GLU A 65 6.13 -12.85 14.49
N ASN A 66 5.65 -12.37 15.64
CA ASN A 66 6.10 -11.13 16.31
C ASN A 66 6.06 -9.87 15.42
N VAL A 67 5.08 -9.80 14.51
CA VAL A 67 4.86 -8.60 13.68
C VAL A 67 4.19 -7.50 14.50
N THR A 68 4.91 -6.40 14.70
CA THR A 68 4.40 -5.21 15.42
C THR A 68 3.33 -4.48 14.60
N ALA A 69 3.58 -4.27 13.31
CA ALA A 69 2.67 -3.59 12.40
C ALA A 69 2.76 -4.16 10.98
N ILE A 70 1.63 -4.10 10.25
CA ILE A 70 1.54 -4.44 8.82
C ILE A 70 1.33 -3.16 8.04
N ILE A 71 2.17 -2.93 7.03
CA ILE A 71 1.92 -1.90 6.02
C ILE A 71 1.28 -2.58 4.81
N PHE A 72 0.00 -2.33 4.59
CA PHE A 72 -0.74 -2.83 3.45
C PHE A 72 -0.85 -1.73 2.38
N LEU A 73 -0.23 -1.97 1.22
CA LEU A 73 -0.27 -1.03 0.09
C LEU A 73 -1.32 -1.48 -0.92
N VAL A 74 -2.26 -0.59 -1.25
CA VAL A 74 -3.22 -0.78 -2.33
C VAL A 74 -3.06 0.31 -3.37
N ALA A 75 -2.97 -0.08 -4.64
CA ALA A 75 -2.96 0.86 -5.76
C ALA A 75 -4.42 1.22 -6.14
N ILE A 76 -4.97 2.29 -5.58
CA ILE A 76 -6.38 2.65 -5.82
C ILE A 76 -6.66 3.00 -7.27
N SER A 77 -5.65 3.50 -8.01
CA SER A 77 -5.72 3.74 -9.45
C SER A 77 -6.00 2.50 -10.30
N GLU A 78 -5.93 1.28 -9.74
CA GLU A 78 -6.15 0.02 -10.48
C GLU A 78 -7.62 -0.46 -10.43
N TYR A 79 -8.55 0.41 -10.02
CA TYR A 79 -9.99 0.12 -9.90
C TYR A 79 -10.65 -0.38 -11.19
N ASP A 80 -10.11 -0.04 -12.36
CA ASP A 80 -10.61 -0.42 -13.68
C ASP A 80 -9.73 -1.47 -14.37
N GLN A 81 -8.86 -2.15 -13.63
CA GLN A 81 -7.91 -3.12 -14.17
C GLN A 81 -8.23 -4.53 -13.71
N MET A 82 -7.91 -5.52 -14.56
CA MET A 82 -7.93 -6.94 -14.21
C MET A 82 -6.55 -7.44 -13.81
N LEU A 83 -6.47 -8.52 -13.02
CA LEU A 83 -5.20 -9.14 -12.65
C LEU A 83 -4.46 -9.64 -13.90
N ALA A 84 -3.13 -9.64 -13.83
CA ALA A 84 -2.32 -10.23 -14.89
C ALA A 84 -2.43 -11.77 -14.87
N GLU A 85 -2.57 -12.34 -13.67
CA GLU A 85 -2.70 -13.78 -13.46
C GLU A 85 -4.13 -14.31 -13.75
N ASP A 86 -5.14 -13.44 -13.77
CA ASP A 86 -6.54 -13.80 -13.99
C ASP A 86 -7.34 -12.61 -14.54
N SER A 87 -7.63 -12.65 -15.84
CA SER A 87 -8.30 -11.55 -16.55
C SER A 87 -9.78 -11.36 -16.17
N LYS A 88 -10.34 -12.22 -15.31
CA LYS A 88 -11.73 -12.10 -14.82
C LYS A 88 -11.82 -11.41 -13.47
N VAL A 89 -10.70 -11.20 -12.79
CA VAL A 89 -10.68 -10.67 -11.42
C VAL A 89 -10.16 -9.24 -11.46
N ASN A 90 -10.97 -8.31 -10.96
CA ASN A 90 -10.60 -6.92 -10.79
C ASN A 90 -9.48 -6.77 -9.73
N ARG A 91 -8.46 -5.95 -10.01
CA ARG A 91 -7.29 -5.80 -9.15
C ARG A 91 -7.62 -5.18 -7.79
N LEU A 92 -8.52 -4.19 -7.76
CA LEU A 92 -8.90 -3.53 -6.53
C LEU A 92 -9.80 -4.42 -5.67
N GLN A 93 -10.70 -5.19 -6.30
CA GLN A 93 -11.50 -6.19 -5.60
C GLN A 93 -10.63 -7.30 -4.99
N GLU A 94 -9.62 -7.79 -5.73
CA GLU A 94 -8.63 -8.74 -5.19
C GLU A 94 -7.88 -8.14 -4.00
N ALA A 95 -7.50 -6.86 -4.07
CA ALA A 95 -6.84 -6.17 -2.96
C ALA A 95 -7.77 -6.07 -1.73
N MET A 96 -9.07 -5.82 -1.91
CA MET A 96 -10.06 -5.85 -0.83
C MET A 96 -10.17 -7.25 -0.21
N THR A 97 -10.30 -8.30 -1.00
CA THR A 97 -10.35 -9.69 -0.51
C THR A 97 -9.07 -10.06 0.25
N LEU A 98 -7.91 -9.65 -0.26
CA LEU A 98 -6.63 -9.88 0.43
C LEU A 98 -6.56 -9.10 1.75
N PHE A 99 -6.95 -7.83 1.74
CA PHE A 99 -6.99 -7.00 2.94
C PHE A 99 -7.89 -7.60 4.01
N ASP A 100 -9.10 -8.03 3.66
CA ASP A 100 -10.03 -8.71 4.56
C ASP A 100 -9.38 -9.93 5.24
N SER A 101 -8.72 -10.79 4.45
CA SER A 101 -8.05 -11.98 4.96
C SER A 101 -6.91 -11.68 5.94
N ILE A 102 -6.16 -10.60 5.72
CA ILE A 102 -5.06 -10.16 6.60
C ILE A 102 -5.64 -9.49 7.84
N CYS A 103 -6.55 -8.54 7.65
CA CYS A 103 -7.15 -7.72 8.70
C CYS A 103 -7.83 -8.61 9.75
N ASN A 104 -8.52 -9.65 9.30
CA ASN A 104 -9.28 -10.54 10.17
C ASN A 104 -8.51 -11.83 10.55
N SER A 105 -7.26 -11.99 10.12
CA SER A 105 -6.40 -13.14 10.47
C SER A 105 -6.19 -13.27 11.98
N LYS A 106 -6.20 -14.51 12.48
CA LYS A 106 -5.88 -14.82 13.88
C LYS A 106 -4.43 -14.48 14.25
N TRP A 107 -3.51 -14.63 13.29
CA TRP A 107 -2.08 -14.29 13.45
C TRP A 107 -1.86 -12.81 13.78
N PHE A 108 -2.72 -11.94 13.26
CA PHE A 108 -2.56 -10.50 13.37
C PHE A 108 -3.54 -9.86 14.35
N THR A 109 -4.03 -10.60 15.33
CA THR A 109 -5.07 -10.11 16.25
C THR A 109 -4.67 -8.82 16.96
N LYS A 110 -3.42 -8.73 17.42
CA LYS A 110 -2.87 -7.57 18.12
C LYS A 110 -2.03 -6.64 17.23
N THR A 111 -1.78 -7.05 15.98
CA THR A 111 -0.94 -6.31 15.05
C THR A 111 -1.68 -5.10 14.50
N SER A 112 -1.07 -3.93 14.61
CA SER A 112 -1.58 -2.69 14.02
C SER A 112 -1.51 -2.76 12.49
N ILE A 113 -2.49 -2.19 11.81
CA ILE A 113 -2.51 -2.14 10.34
C ILE A 113 -2.40 -0.70 9.87
N ILE A 114 -1.49 -0.47 8.94
CA ILE A 114 -1.32 0.77 8.23
C ILE A 114 -1.74 0.52 6.79
N LEU A 115 -2.80 1.17 6.34
CA LEU A 115 -3.34 1.07 5.00
C LEU A 115 -2.90 2.28 4.17
N PHE A 116 -2.08 2.02 3.16
CA PHE A 116 -1.71 3.01 2.16
C PHE A 116 -2.58 2.86 0.91
N LEU A 117 -3.47 3.83 0.71
CA LEU A 117 -4.18 4.04 -0.55
C LEU A 117 -3.24 4.79 -1.48
N ASN A 118 -2.45 4.04 -2.25
CA ASN A 118 -1.34 4.51 -3.05
C ASN A 118 -1.72 4.78 -4.51
N LYS A 119 -0.84 5.48 -5.23
CA LYS A 119 -1.01 5.93 -6.62
C LYS A 119 -2.18 6.91 -6.77
N ILE A 120 -2.32 7.82 -5.80
CA ILE A 120 -3.38 8.83 -5.81
C ILE A 120 -3.26 9.82 -6.96
N ASP A 121 -2.03 10.07 -7.39
CA ASP A 121 -1.66 10.83 -8.59
C ASP A 121 -2.31 10.22 -9.84
N LEU A 122 -2.07 8.93 -10.08
CA LEU A 122 -2.64 8.22 -11.21
C LEU A 122 -4.15 8.02 -11.09
N PHE A 123 -4.67 7.95 -9.86
CA PHE A 123 -6.12 7.89 -9.62
C PHE A 123 -6.80 9.20 -10.03
N ALA A 124 -6.26 10.34 -9.60
CA ALA A 124 -6.77 11.67 -9.96
C ALA A 124 -6.77 11.91 -11.48
N GLU A 125 -5.69 11.52 -12.17
CA GLU A 125 -5.58 11.66 -13.63
C GLU A 125 -6.57 10.77 -14.41
N LYS A 126 -6.92 9.62 -13.83
CA LYS A 126 -7.72 8.58 -14.49
C LYS A 126 -9.21 8.77 -14.29
N LEU A 127 -9.64 9.23 -13.11
CA LEU A 127 -11.04 9.33 -12.71
C LEU A 127 -11.94 10.03 -13.76
N PRO A 128 -11.53 11.16 -14.40
CA PRO A 128 -12.36 11.82 -15.42
C PRO A 128 -12.53 11.03 -16.72
N LYS A 129 -11.65 10.06 -16.99
CA LYS A 129 -11.62 9.26 -18.23
C LYS A 129 -12.28 7.89 -18.06
N SER A 130 -12.25 7.37 -16.84
CA SER A 130 -12.76 6.06 -16.45
C SER A 130 -13.56 6.23 -15.16
N PRO A 131 -14.85 6.59 -15.23
CA PRO A 131 -15.64 6.87 -14.03
C PRO A 131 -15.67 5.67 -13.07
N LEU A 132 -15.48 5.93 -11.77
CA LEU A 132 -15.43 4.88 -10.74
C LEU A 132 -16.72 4.03 -10.69
N ALA A 133 -17.86 4.66 -10.97
CA ALA A 133 -19.17 4.01 -10.99
C ALA A 133 -19.27 2.84 -11.99
N ASN A 134 -18.42 2.81 -13.04
CA ASN A 134 -18.38 1.70 -14.00
C ASN A 134 -17.90 0.38 -13.35
N CYS A 135 -17.07 0.48 -12.31
CA CYS A 135 -16.54 -0.67 -11.58
C CYS A 135 -17.22 -0.85 -10.21
N PHE A 136 -17.75 0.24 -9.64
CA PHE A 136 -18.44 0.26 -8.36
C PHE A 136 -19.80 0.95 -8.53
N PRO A 137 -20.84 0.24 -9.01
CA PRO A 137 -22.13 0.84 -9.37
C PRO A 137 -22.88 1.52 -8.21
N ASP A 138 -22.54 1.19 -6.96
CA ASP A 138 -23.10 1.81 -5.76
C ASP A 138 -22.41 3.13 -5.38
N PHE A 139 -21.34 3.52 -6.07
CA PHE A 139 -20.72 4.82 -5.90
C PHE A 139 -21.57 5.92 -6.56
N THR A 140 -22.09 6.82 -5.73
CA THR A 140 -22.98 7.92 -6.15
C THR A 140 -22.31 9.30 -6.12
N GLY A 141 -20.99 9.36 -5.93
CA GLY A 141 -20.24 10.61 -5.80
C GLY A 141 -19.97 11.35 -7.12
N GLY A 142 -20.35 10.79 -8.27
CA GLY A 142 -20.08 11.37 -9.59
C GLY A 142 -18.58 11.50 -9.87
N ASP A 143 -18.16 12.58 -10.50
CA ASP A 143 -16.75 12.81 -10.89
C ASP A 143 -15.90 13.47 -9.79
N LYS A 144 -16.42 13.55 -8.56
CA LYS A 144 -15.74 14.22 -7.44
C LYS A 144 -14.64 13.33 -6.86
N TYR A 145 -13.39 13.76 -7.04
CA TYR A 145 -12.19 13.07 -6.57
C TYR A 145 -12.24 12.75 -5.06
N GLU A 146 -12.62 13.72 -4.23
CA GLU A 146 -12.64 13.56 -2.77
C GLU A 146 -13.66 12.51 -2.33
N LEU A 147 -14.84 12.48 -2.98
CA LEU A 147 -15.86 11.47 -2.70
C LEU A 147 -15.43 10.08 -3.15
N ALA A 148 -14.73 9.99 -4.28
CA ALA A 148 -14.19 8.73 -4.78
C ALA A 148 -13.10 8.17 -3.85
N CYS A 149 -12.19 9.03 -3.37
CA CYS A 149 -11.20 8.69 -2.34
C CYS A 149 -11.87 8.20 -1.05
N GLN A 150 -12.83 8.96 -0.53
CA GLN A 150 -13.54 8.61 0.70
C GLN A 150 -14.31 7.30 0.55
N PHE A 151 -14.97 7.07 -0.59
CA PHE A 151 -15.67 5.83 -0.88
C PHE A 151 -14.74 4.62 -0.82
N LEU A 152 -13.60 4.67 -1.52
CA LEU A 152 -12.63 3.57 -1.50
C LEU A 152 -12.05 3.35 -0.10
N LEU A 153 -11.71 4.42 0.61
CA LEU A 153 -11.25 4.35 2.01
C LEU A 153 -12.28 3.63 2.89
N GLN A 154 -13.55 4.04 2.82
CA GLN A 154 -14.62 3.43 3.62
C GLN A 154 -14.82 1.96 3.28
N ARG A 155 -14.72 1.58 2.01
CA ARG A 155 -14.78 0.17 1.59
C ARG A 155 -13.70 -0.68 2.27
N PHE A 156 -12.46 -0.20 2.36
CA PHE A 156 -11.40 -0.93 3.05
C PHE A 156 -11.60 -0.96 4.58
N VAL A 157 -11.90 0.18 5.19
CA VAL A 157 -12.10 0.26 6.65
C VAL A 157 -13.27 -0.61 7.10
N ALA A 158 -14.35 -0.69 6.31
CA ALA A 158 -15.52 -1.53 6.60
C ALA A 158 -15.23 -3.05 6.60
N LEU A 159 -14.10 -3.49 6.01
CA LEU A 159 -13.69 -4.90 6.06
C LEU A 159 -13.14 -5.30 7.44
N ASN A 160 -12.82 -4.34 8.30
CA ASN A 160 -12.40 -4.65 9.65
C ASN A 160 -13.59 -5.07 10.51
N THR A 161 -13.63 -6.35 10.88
CA THR A 161 -14.69 -6.88 11.74
C THR A 161 -14.34 -6.80 13.24
N ARG A 162 -13.16 -6.27 13.58
CA ARG A 162 -12.63 -6.25 14.95
C ARG A 162 -12.62 -4.83 15.50
N ALA A 163 -13.56 -4.55 16.42
CA ALA A 163 -13.73 -3.23 17.02
C ALA A 163 -12.46 -2.67 17.72
N THR A 164 -11.60 -3.55 18.24
CA THR A 164 -10.37 -3.15 18.94
C THR A 164 -9.18 -2.92 18.00
N LYS A 165 -9.27 -3.34 16.74
CA LYS A 165 -8.16 -3.24 15.80
C LYS A 165 -8.14 -1.84 15.19
N GLN A 166 -7.00 -1.16 15.37
CA GLN A 166 -6.75 0.14 14.76
C GLN A 166 -6.22 -0.03 13.33
N ILE A 167 -6.79 0.75 12.41
CA ILE A 167 -6.33 0.86 11.02
C ILE A 167 -5.95 2.31 10.77
N TYR A 168 -4.65 2.57 10.61
CA TYR A 168 -4.11 3.88 10.24
C TYR A 168 -4.16 4.02 8.73
N THR A 169 -4.84 5.04 8.22
CA THR A 169 -5.09 5.16 6.78
C THR A 169 -4.41 6.38 6.22
N HIS A 170 -3.73 6.23 5.08
CA HIS A 170 -3.07 7.33 4.39
C HIS A 170 -3.24 7.21 2.88
N PHE A 171 -3.60 8.31 2.25
CA PHE A 171 -3.47 8.49 0.81
C PHE A 171 -2.02 8.79 0.49
N THR A 172 -1.40 8.06 -0.43
CA THR A 172 0.03 8.16 -0.71
C THR A 172 0.34 8.23 -2.20
N CYS A 173 1.40 8.96 -2.52
CA CYS A 173 2.16 8.80 -3.75
C CYS A 173 3.53 8.26 -3.35
N ALA A 174 3.78 6.96 -3.53
CA ALA A 174 5.03 6.33 -3.06
C ALA A 174 6.30 6.89 -3.72
N THR A 175 6.19 7.57 -4.86
CA THR A 175 7.31 8.28 -5.47
C THR A 175 7.59 9.65 -4.82
N ASP A 176 6.69 10.14 -3.97
CA ASP A 176 6.92 11.32 -3.12
C ASP A 176 7.57 10.91 -1.79
N THR A 177 8.90 11.04 -1.75
CA THR A 177 9.72 10.66 -0.59
C THR A 177 9.46 11.53 0.64
N LYS A 178 8.92 12.75 0.50
CA LYS A 178 8.59 13.61 1.65
C LYS A 178 7.35 13.09 2.36
N GLN A 179 6.35 12.67 1.60
CA GLN A 179 5.11 12.14 2.14
C GLN A 179 5.35 10.85 2.93
N ILE A 180 6.16 9.92 2.38
CA ILE A 180 6.46 8.65 3.04
C ILE A 180 7.23 8.86 4.35
N LYS A 181 8.18 9.80 4.40
CA LYS A 181 8.91 10.10 5.66
C LYS A 181 7.98 10.55 6.78
N PHE A 182 7.06 11.48 6.48
CA PHE A 182 6.12 11.99 7.47
C PHE A 182 5.18 10.88 7.97
N VAL A 183 4.68 10.06 7.04
CA VAL A 183 3.78 8.95 7.36
C VAL A 183 4.50 7.91 8.23
N MET A 184 5.75 7.55 7.90
CA MET A 184 6.53 6.59 8.69
C MET A 184 6.89 7.11 10.09
N ALA A 185 7.12 8.41 10.25
CA ALA A 185 7.33 9.03 11.56
C ALA A 185 6.06 8.95 12.43
N ALA A 186 4.90 9.34 11.90
CA ALA A 186 3.62 9.27 12.62
C ALA A 186 3.24 7.82 13.02
N ILE A 187 3.56 6.86 12.14
CA ILE A 187 3.40 5.43 12.43
C ILE A 187 4.33 4.99 13.55
N SER A 188 5.58 5.44 13.53
CA SER A 188 6.60 5.07 14.53
C SER A 188 6.17 5.48 15.92
N ASP A 189 5.69 6.71 16.09
CA ASP A 189 5.20 7.21 17.38
C ASP A 189 4.02 6.36 17.89
N THR A 190 3.10 6.02 16.99
CA THR A 190 1.89 5.29 17.36
C THR A 190 2.17 3.82 17.69
N VAL A 191 3.05 3.19 16.91
CA VAL A 191 3.49 1.81 17.14
C VAL A 191 4.33 1.73 18.42
N ALA A 192 5.21 2.70 18.67
CA ALA A 192 5.99 2.79 19.90
C ALA A 192 5.08 2.98 21.12
N HIS A 193 4.07 3.85 21.04
CA HIS A 193 3.11 4.05 22.11
C HIS A 193 2.36 2.76 22.46
N ASN A 194 1.83 2.04 21.46
CA ASN A 194 1.12 0.78 21.67
C ASN A 194 2.04 -0.31 22.27
N ALA A 195 3.29 -0.39 21.81
CA ALA A 195 4.28 -1.33 22.37
C ALA A 195 4.62 -1.00 23.83
N LEU A 196 4.76 0.29 24.18
CA LEU A 196 5.03 0.73 25.54
C LEU A 196 3.85 0.49 26.49
N SER A 197 2.62 0.70 26.04
CA SER A 197 1.41 0.38 26.79
C SER A 197 1.25 -1.13 27.03
N GLU A 198 1.60 -1.99 26.07
CA GLU A 198 1.58 -3.45 26.28
C GLU A 198 2.57 -3.93 27.35
N VAL A 199 3.66 -3.19 27.57
CA VAL A 199 4.69 -3.48 28.59
C VAL A 199 4.36 -2.80 29.94
N GLY A 200 3.28 -2.03 30.03
CA GLY A 200 2.85 -1.35 31.26
C GLY A 200 3.73 -0.17 31.67
N LEU A 201 4.47 0.41 30.72
CA LEU A 201 5.32 1.59 30.93
C LEU A 201 4.56 2.92 30.74
N LEU A 202 3.26 2.84 30.39
CA LEU A 202 2.32 3.94 30.21
C LEU A 202 0.95 3.57 30.77
#